data_AF-A0A4Q7WTC3-F1
#
_entry.id   AF-A0A4Q7WTC3-F1
#
_cell.length_a   1.000
_cell.length_b   1.000
_cell.length_c   1.000
_cell.angle_alpha   90.00
_cell.angle_beta   90.00
_cell.angle_gamma   90.00
#
_symmetry.space_group_name_H-M   'P 1'
#
loop_
_entity.id
_entity.type
_entity.pdbx_description
1 polymer ?
#
loop_
_entity_poly.entity_id
_entity_poly.type
_entity_poly.pdbx_seq_one_letter_code
_entity_poly.pdbx_strand_id
1 'polypeptide(L)'
;MRAVDCVGALIRDERHWVYLQRRTAERRLLPGIWDIVGGHLEAGETPEEASAREVEEETGWKVRDIVWTVADWEWEWEGRVRREVDYLITVEGDLTKPRLEAGKHDASAWAGPDDLDLLMVNRTDGDRRLRDLVAHALRTRFTDRLRLEPITGPNGVLPGHAADLAEVFADPWVSRWYDAHWSEDDAAAQVTNIQAGWERDRAGKWIAYERTGPLAGRGGLSRIPADSPTTAAIADLVGPEWAADRLELGWALKESARGRGLAGEIGRAGLDFAFSTLGAQAVIALTERVNTSSQAVMKRLGMQYAGEIRAEGWAEGSSDVQPDAPFAVYVADPSVRRQEVDEVLAAAIQWAEGQPEIRGMAMVGSWARDAARMTSDVDLVLLTDVPEKYLADDDWLEAFGAVNVVRRQQWGPYLTEVRIARASGLEIELGVTATAWANLDPVDAGTRRVVSDGMRILHDPDGIFADLQRACAGPEADI
;
A
#
# COMPACT_ATOMS: atom_id res chain seq x y z
N MET A 1 24.96 21.86 5.96
CA MET A 1 23.50 22.07 5.82
C MET A 1 23.10 23.17 6.79
N ARG A 2 22.21 24.09 6.40
CA ARG A 2 21.63 25.10 7.31
C ARG A 2 20.84 24.40 8.42
N ALA A 3 20.59 25.10 9.53
CA ALA A 3 19.60 24.62 10.50
C ALA A 3 18.22 24.54 9.82
N VAL A 4 17.37 23.61 10.26
CA VAL A 4 15.99 23.51 9.74
C VAL A 4 15.22 24.73 10.24
N ASP A 5 14.60 25.48 9.32
CA ASP A 5 13.78 26.66 9.63
C ASP A 5 12.29 26.30 9.72
N CYS A 6 11.86 25.36 8.88
CA CYS A 6 10.45 25.00 8.70
C CYS A 6 10.27 23.47 8.58
N VAL A 7 9.05 23.01 8.87
CA VAL A 7 8.62 21.65 8.62
C VAL A 7 7.27 21.62 7.92
N GLY A 8 7.08 20.61 7.08
CA GLY A 8 5.80 20.25 6.49
C GLY A 8 5.38 18.83 6.85
N ALA A 9 4.07 18.62 6.91
CA ALA A 9 3.43 17.37 7.30
C ALA A 9 2.46 16.90 6.22
N LEU A 10 2.88 15.86 5.50
CA LEU A 10 2.06 15.10 4.57
C LEU A 10 1.27 14.07 5.38
N ILE A 11 0.12 14.49 5.91
CA ILE A 11 -0.77 13.61 6.68
C ILE A 11 -1.52 12.71 5.70
N ARG A 12 -1.38 11.39 5.87
CA ARG A 12 -1.97 10.40 4.97
C ARG A 12 -3.03 9.55 5.66
N ASP A 13 -4.15 9.32 4.99
CA ASP A 13 -5.17 8.38 5.45
C ASP A 13 -4.88 6.95 4.99
N GLU A 14 -5.75 6.02 5.40
CA GLU A 14 -5.68 4.63 4.97
C GLU A 14 -5.80 4.49 3.46
N ARG A 15 -6.58 5.34 2.77
CA ARG A 15 -6.76 5.33 1.30
C ARG A 15 -5.58 5.92 0.55
N HIS A 16 -4.53 6.30 1.27
CA HIS A 16 -3.34 6.95 0.76
C HIS A 16 -3.51 8.40 0.34
N TRP A 17 -4.67 9.01 0.59
CA TRP A 17 -4.97 10.41 0.29
C TRP A 17 -4.23 11.31 1.27
N VAL A 18 -3.88 12.52 0.82
CA VAL A 18 -3.12 13.49 1.63
C VAL A 18 -4.05 14.62 2.06
N TYR A 19 -4.03 14.95 3.34
CA TYR A 19 -4.78 16.08 3.88
C TYR A 19 -4.17 17.40 3.41
N LEU A 20 -5.01 18.27 2.85
CA LEU A 20 -4.67 19.63 2.46
C LEU A 20 -5.59 20.62 3.17
N GLN A 21 -5.07 21.82 3.39
CA GLN A 21 -5.81 22.96 3.93
C GLN A 21 -5.60 24.20 3.09
N ARG A 22 -6.63 25.03 2.99
CA ARG A 22 -6.58 26.27 2.22
C ARG A 22 -6.32 27.44 3.15
N ARG A 23 -5.28 28.20 2.83
CA ARG A 23 -4.91 29.45 3.52
C ARG A 23 -5.99 30.49 3.31
N THR A 24 -6.33 31.26 4.34
CA THR A 24 -7.29 32.36 4.17
C THR A 24 -6.78 33.41 3.19
N ALA A 25 -7.69 34.18 2.59
CA ALA A 25 -7.35 35.24 1.64
C ALA A 25 -6.56 36.40 2.29
N GLU A 26 -6.62 36.54 3.61
CA GLU A 26 -5.97 37.61 4.37
C GLU A 26 -4.50 37.28 4.72
N ARG A 27 -4.01 36.07 4.40
CA ARG A 27 -2.62 35.69 4.68
C ARG A 27 -1.64 36.51 3.84
N ARG A 28 -0.62 37.08 4.50
CA ARG A 28 0.45 37.85 3.83
C ARG A 28 1.23 37.02 2.81
N LEU A 29 1.54 35.77 3.17
CA LEU A 29 2.30 34.85 2.33
C LEU A 29 1.35 33.82 1.74
N LEU A 30 1.29 33.81 0.41
CA LEU A 30 0.50 32.88 -0.39
C LEU A 30 -0.98 32.82 0.07
N PRO A 31 -1.77 33.89 -0.14
CA PRO A 31 -3.18 33.90 0.22
C PRO A 31 -4.01 32.98 -0.67
N GLY A 32 -4.99 32.27 -0.09
CA GLY A 32 -6.00 31.51 -0.85
C GLY A 32 -5.51 30.25 -1.57
N ILE A 33 -4.24 29.86 -1.41
CA ILE A 33 -3.71 28.61 -1.98
C ILE A 33 -4.04 27.41 -1.08
N TRP A 34 -3.94 26.22 -1.64
CA TRP A 34 -3.91 24.96 -0.89
C TRP A 34 -2.48 24.61 -0.49
N ASP A 35 -2.34 24.12 0.73
CA ASP A 35 -1.06 23.81 1.34
C ASP A 35 -1.16 22.55 2.20
N ILE A 36 0.00 22.00 2.58
CA ILE A 36 0.10 20.98 3.64
C ILE A 36 0.10 21.66 5.01
N VAL A 37 -0.01 20.86 6.07
CA VAL A 37 0.18 21.35 7.44
C VAL A 37 1.66 21.63 7.66
N GLY A 38 2.00 22.74 8.29
CA GLY A 38 3.40 23.07 8.51
C GLY A 38 3.66 24.47 9.02
N GLY A 39 4.86 24.67 9.54
CA GLY A 39 5.23 25.92 10.19
C GLY A 39 6.70 26.00 10.54
N HIS A 40 7.04 26.99 11.36
CA HIS A 40 8.42 27.27 11.73
C HIS A 40 8.79 26.52 13.02
N LEU A 41 10.06 26.16 13.15
CA LEU A 41 10.58 25.65 14.42
C LEU A 41 10.59 26.77 15.48
N GLU A 42 10.25 26.41 16.71
CA GLU A 42 10.47 27.25 17.88
C GLU A 42 11.87 27.03 18.49
N ALA A 43 12.28 27.95 19.37
CA ALA A 43 13.61 27.88 19.98
C ALA A 43 13.74 26.65 20.89
N GLY A 44 14.65 25.74 20.53
CA GLY A 44 14.95 24.54 21.30
C GLY A 44 14.17 23.29 20.89
N GLU A 45 13.29 23.42 19.89
CA GLU A 45 12.46 22.35 19.35
C GLU A 45 13.22 21.53 18.28
N THR A 46 13.01 20.21 18.22
CA THR A 46 13.44 19.39 17.07
C THR A 46 12.48 19.54 15.89
N PRO A 47 12.89 19.24 14.64
CA PRO A 47 11.96 19.21 13.51
C PRO A 47 10.75 18.29 13.73
N GLU A 48 10.93 17.15 14.38
CA GLU A 48 9.85 16.20 14.69
C GLU A 48 8.87 16.77 15.72
N GLU A 49 9.37 17.45 16.76
CA GLU A 49 8.54 18.14 17.76
C GLU A 49 7.74 19.27 17.12
N ALA A 50 8.37 20.06 16.23
CA ALA A 50 7.71 21.12 15.47
C ALA A 50 6.59 20.57 14.58
N SER A 51 6.85 19.46 13.89
CA SER A 51 5.84 18.83 13.03
C SER A 51 4.64 18.35 13.87
N ALA A 52 4.89 17.74 15.03
CA ALA A 52 3.83 17.30 15.93
C ALA A 52 2.99 18.45 16.49
N ARG A 53 3.63 19.56 16.88
CA ARG A 53 2.95 20.76 17.36
C ARG A 53 2.08 21.40 16.28
N GLU A 54 2.63 21.63 15.09
CA GLU A 54 1.88 22.25 13.98
C GLU A 54 0.66 21.40 13.58
N VAL A 55 0.81 20.06 13.57
CA VAL A 55 -0.33 19.13 13.35
C VAL A 55 -1.40 19.28 14.41
N GLU A 56 -1.05 19.31 15.69
CA GLU A 56 -2.02 19.46 16.77
C GLU A 56 -2.69 20.85 16.76
N GLU A 57 -1.94 21.91 16.48
CA GLU A 57 -2.47 23.27 16.40
C GLU A 57 -3.45 23.43 15.23
N GLU A 58 -3.04 23.04 14.02
CA GLU A 58 -3.75 23.34 12.77
C GLU A 58 -4.86 22.33 12.43
N THR A 59 -4.84 21.14 13.02
CA THR A 59 -5.85 20.09 12.76
C THR A 59 -6.53 19.54 14.02
N GLY A 60 -5.93 19.71 15.20
CA GLY A 60 -6.38 19.06 16.43
C GLY A 60 -6.06 17.56 16.53
N TRP A 61 -5.41 16.97 15.53
CA TRP A 61 -4.95 15.58 15.57
C TRP A 61 -3.58 15.45 16.21
N LYS A 62 -3.25 14.25 16.67
CA LYS A 62 -1.92 13.95 17.22
C LYS A 62 -1.13 13.10 16.26
N VAL A 63 0.14 13.42 16.04
CA VAL A 63 1.03 12.56 15.26
C VAL A 63 1.12 11.20 15.95
N ARG A 64 0.83 10.14 15.20
CA ARG A 64 1.03 8.75 15.66
C ARG A 64 2.44 8.31 15.28
N ASP A 65 2.75 8.33 13.99
CA ASP A 65 4.04 7.90 13.46
C ASP A 65 4.57 8.90 12.44
N ILE A 66 5.88 9.14 12.50
CA ILE A 66 6.64 9.69 11.38
C ILE A 66 7.09 8.51 10.52
N VAL A 67 6.45 8.35 9.36
CA VAL A 67 6.64 7.18 8.49
C VAL A 67 7.95 7.28 7.71
N TRP A 68 8.27 8.48 7.22
CA TRP A 68 9.43 8.75 6.38
C TRP A 68 9.66 10.26 6.18
N THR A 69 10.92 10.68 6.04
CA THR A 69 11.29 12.03 5.58
C THR A 69 11.24 12.08 4.06
N VAL A 70 10.25 12.77 3.50
CA VAL A 70 9.98 12.82 2.06
C VAL A 70 10.95 13.75 1.34
N ALA A 71 11.24 14.90 1.94
CA ALA A 71 12.13 15.89 1.36
C ALA A 71 12.89 16.68 2.44
N ASP A 72 14.08 17.12 2.06
CA ASP A 72 14.94 18.03 2.81
C ASP A 72 15.54 19.01 1.81
N TRP A 73 15.00 20.22 1.77
CA TRP A 73 15.20 21.16 0.66
C TRP A 73 15.28 22.60 1.14
N GLU A 74 15.76 23.48 0.26
CA GLU A 74 15.87 24.92 0.55
C GLU A 74 15.00 25.74 -0.40
N TRP A 75 14.39 26.79 0.11
CA TRP A 75 13.64 27.78 -0.67
C TRP A 75 13.98 29.21 -0.24
N GLU A 76 13.77 30.16 -1.15
CA GLU A 76 14.06 31.58 -0.92
C GLU A 76 12.79 32.40 -1.05
N TRP A 77 12.60 33.32 -0.10
CA TRP A 77 11.58 34.36 -0.20
C TRP A 77 12.12 35.68 0.33
N GLU A 78 11.92 36.76 -0.43
CA GLU A 78 12.44 38.11 -0.12
C GLU A 78 13.95 38.11 0.24
N GLY A 79 14.77 37.29 -0.42
CA GLY A 79 16.22 37.22 -0.19
C GLY A 79 16.65 36.41 1.04
N ARG A 80 15.71 35.76 1.74
CA ARG A 80 16.01 34.84 2.84
C ARG A 80 15.83 33.40 2.39
N VAL A 81 16.95 32.66 2.37
CA VAL A 81 16.96 31.21 2.17
C VAL A 81 16.59 30.50 3.47
N ARG A 82 15.68 29.53 3.39
CA ARG A 82 15.20 28.69 4.48
C ARG A 82 15.35 27.22 4.11
N ARG A 83 15.67 26.39 5.09
CA ARG A 83 15.67 24.93 4.94
C ARG A 83 14.38 24.35 5.51
N GLU A 84 13.73 23.48 4.77
CA GLU A 84 12.48 22.81 5.11
C GLU A 84 12.63 21.30 5.04
N VAL A 85 12.04 20.61 6.02
CA VAL A 85 11.98 19.14 6.07
C VAL A 85 10.52 18.70 6.08
N ASP A 86 10.15 17.87 5.11
CA ASP A 86 8.79 17.37 4.95
C ASP A 86 8.68 15.92 5.38
N TYR A 87 7.74 15.64 6.28
CA TYR A 87 7.49 14.31 6.81
C TYR A 87 6.19 13.72 6.26
N LEU A 88 6.23 12.46 5.87
CA LEU A 88 5.03 11.65 5.70
C LEU A 88 4.64 11.10 7.07
N ILE A 89 3.42 11.37 7.51
CA ILE A 89 2.96 11.03 8.85
C ILE A 89 1.59 10.37 8.86
N THR A 90 1.35 9.61 9.93
CA THR A 90 0.01 9.14 10.33
C THR A 90 -0.41 9.88 11.60
N VAL A 91 -1.72 9.99 11.83
CA VAL A 91 -2.27 10.73 12.97
C VAL A 91 -3.36 9.95 13.70
N GLU A 92 -3.61 10.34 14.95
CA GLU A 92 -4.73 9.87 15.77
C GLU A 92 -5.79 10.97 15.87
N GLY A 93 -7.05 10.59 15.66
CA GLY A 93 -8.20 11.48 15.77
C GLY A 93 -9.33 11.09 14.81
N ASP A 94 -10.45 11.81 14.88
CA ASP A 94 -11.53 11.70 13.90
C ASP A 94 -11.11 12.42 12.61
N LEU A 95 -10.61 11.67 11.62
CA LEU A 95 -10.14 12.19 10.34
C LEU A 95 -11.23 12.90 9.52
N THR A 96 -12.51 12.72 9.89
CA THR A 96 -13.65 13.38 9.25
C THR A 96 -13.93 14.78 9.80
N LYS A 97 -13.29 15.15 10.94
CA LYS A 97 -13.52 16.42 11.64
C LYS A 97 -12.20 17.12 12.00
N PRO A 98 -11.42 17.59 11.00
CA PRO A 98 -10.27 18.42 11.29
C PRO A 98 -10.69 19.75 11.94
N ARG A 99 -9.94 20.21 12.93
CA ARG A 99 -10.08 21.54 13.51
C ARG A 99 -9.14 22.51 12.81
N LEU A 100 -9.67 23.30 11.87
CA LEU A 100 -8.90 24.36 11.22
C LEU A 100 -8.56 25.50 12.19
N GLU A 101 -7.30 25.95 12.17
CA GLU A 101 -6.89 27.11 12.97
C GLU A 101 -7.57 28.40 12.49
N ALA A 102 -8.32 29.01 13.41
CA ALA A 102 -9.10 30.21 13.13
C ALA A 102 -8.22 31.37 12.63
N GLY A 103 -8.56 31.92 11.47
CA GLY A 103 -7.85 33.06 10.86
C GLY A 103 -6.60 32.69 10.07
N LYS A 104 -6.16 31.43 10.08
CA LYS A 104 -5.10 30.93 9.18
C LYS A 104 -5.66 30.13 8.00
N HIS A 105 -6.64 29.27 8.25
CA HIS A 105 -7.21 28.36 7.25
C HIS A 105 -8.75 28.43 7.25
N ASP A 106 -9.36 28.31 6.06
CA ASP A 106 -10.81 28.45 5.90
C ASP A 106 -11.49 27.26 5.20
N ALA A 107 -10.71 26.30 4.68
CA ALA A 107 -11.20 25.07 4.08
C ALA A 107 -10.16 23.96 4.20
N SER A 108 -10.61 22.71 4.05
CA SER A 108 -9.74 21.53 3.93
C SER A 108 -10.32 20.48 2.99
N ALA A 109 -9.46 19.60 2.50
CA ALA A 109 -9.81 18.50 1.64
C ALA A 109 -8.82 17.35 1.82
N TRP A 110 -9.30 16.13 1.61
CA TRP A 110 -8.42 14.99 1.37
C TRP A 110 -8.20 14.90 -0.14
N ALA A 111 -6.96 15.12 -0.57
CA ALA A 111 -6.60 15.05 -1.98
C ALA A 111 -6.18 13.62 -2.34
N GLY A 112 -6.87 13.02 -3.30
CA GLY A 112 -6.49 11.78 -3.97
C GLY A 112 -5.73 12.02 -5.29
N PRO A 113 -5.56 10.98 -6.11
CA PRO A 113 -4.87 11.08 -7.40
C PRO A 113 -5.46 12.11 -8.37
N ASP A 114 -6.75 12.41 -8.24
CA ASP A 114 -7.50 13.28 -9.16
C ASP A 114 -7.60 14.74 -8.65
N ASP A 115 -7.10 15.01 -7.45
CA ASP A 115 -7.27 16.28 -6.76
C ASP A 115 -5.99 17.13 -6.73
N LEU A 116 -4.91 16.67 -7.38
CA LEU A 116 -3.60 17.33 -7.37
C LEU A 116 -3.63 18.76 -7.93
N ASP A 117 -4.61 19.08 -8.76
CA ASP A 117 -4.79 20.44 -9.30
C ASP A 117 -5.26 21.44 -8.23
N LEU A 118 -5.76 20.98 -7.07
CA LEU A 118 -6.05 21.86 -5.93
C LEU A 118 -4.81 22.66 -5.51
N LEU A 119 -3.63 22.03 -5.53
CA LEU A 119 -2.35 22.66 -5.16
C LEU A 119 -1.91 23.74 -6.15
N MET A 120 -2.54 23.82 -7.32
CA MET A 120 -2.29 24.85 -8.33
C MET A 120 -3.31 25.99 -8.27
N VAL A 121 -4.39 25.87 -7.50
CA VAL A 121 -5.39 26.94 -7.33
C VAL A 121 -4.73 28.15 -6.68
N ASN A 122 -4.90 29.33 -7.28
CA ASN A 122 -4.31 30.61 -6.86
C ASN A 122 -2.76 30.65 -6.86
N ARG A 123 -2.08 29.65 -7.44
CA ARG A 123 -0.63 29.67 -7.67
C ARG A 123 -0.30 30.40 -8.97
N THR A 124 0.01 31.69 -8.88
CA THR A 124 0.34 32.54 -10.04
C THR A 124 1.80 32.45 -10.49
N ASP A 125 2.68 31.91 -9.65
CA ASP A 125 4.10 31.69 -9.93
C ASP A 125 4.37 30.44 -10.79
N GLY A 126 3.38 29.55 -10.92
CA GLY A 126 3.50 28.28 -11.62
C GLY A 126 4.37 27.27 -10.89
N ASP A 127 4.72 27.50 -9.62
CA ASP A 127 5.55 26.58 -8.83
C ASP A 127 4.80 25.27 -8.56
N ARG A 128 5.36 24.16 -9.04
CA ARG A 128 4.79 22.82 -8.92
C ARG A 128 5.42 21.98 -7.81
N ARG A 129 6.41 22.51 -7.09
CA ARG A 129 7.20 21.73 -6.12
C ARG A 129 6.34 21.05 -5.06
N LEU A 130 5.43 21.79 -4.43
CA LEU A 130 4.50 21.23 -3.44
C LEU A 130 3.53 20.22 -4.06
N ARG A 131 3.00 20.52 -5.26
CA ARG A 131 2.13 19.61 -6.00
C ARG A 131 2.83 18.28 -6.27
N ASP A 132 4.07 18.33 -6.72
CA ASP A 132 4.84 17.13 -7.05
C ASP A 132 5.31 16.38 -5.79
N LEU A 133 5.56 17.08 -4.69
CA LEU A 133 5.83 16.49 -3.37
C LEU A 133 4.61 15.71 -2.85
N VAL A 134 3.41 16.31 -2.91
CA VAL A 134 2.16 15.64 -2.54
C VAL A 134 1.88 14.46 -3.49
N ALA A 135 2.10 14.62 -4.79
CA ALA A 135 1.97 13.54 -5.76
C ALA A 135 2.94 12.38 -5.45
N HIS A 136 4.16 12.69 -5.02
CA HIS A 136 5.14 11.69 -4.60
C HIS A 136 4.61 10.92 -3.39
N ALA A 137 4.19 11.61 -2.32
CA ALA A 137 3.63 10.99 -1.12
C ALA A 137 2.38 10.13 -1.40
N LEU A 138 1.45 10.62 -2.24
CA LEU A 138 0.26 9.90 -2.70
C LEU A 138 0.60 8.58 -3.39
N ARG A 139 1.64 8.58 -4.21
CA ARG A 139 2.03 7.44 -5.05
C ARG A 139 3.00 6.51 -4.34
N THR A 140 3.75 6.95 -3.33
CA THR A 140 4.68 6.11 -2.57
C THR A 140 3.95 4.98 -1.84
N ARG A 141 4.50 3.76 -1.88
CA ARG A 141 4.00 2.60 -1.15
C ARG A 141 5.09 2.07 -0.22
N PHE A 142 4.67 1.62 0.96
CA PHE A 142 5.54 0.90 1.88
C PHE A 142 5.02 -0.51 2.03
N THR A 143 5.94 -1.45 2.01
CA THR A 143 5.70 -2.83 2.39
C THR A 143 6.53 -3.10 3.65
N ASP A 144 6.48 -4.32 4.18
CA ASP A 144 7.25 -4.70 5.36
C ASP A 144 8.74 -4.40 5.19
N ARG A 145 9.25 -4.61 3.96
CA ARG A 145 10.69 -4.51 3.67
C ARG A 145 11.03 -3.45 2.64
N LEU A 146 10.09 -2.93 1.87
CA LEU A 146 10.35 -1.99 0.77
C LEU A 146 9.74 -0.61 0.98
N ARG A 147 10.46 0.39 0.47
CA ARG A 147 9.95 1.72 0.13
C ARG A 147 9.89 1.80 -1.40
N LEU A 148 8.69 2.00 -1.94
CA LEU A 148 8.41 2.08 -3.36
C LEU A 148 8.07 3.52 -3.73
N GLU A 149 8.97 4.21 -4.42
CA GLU A 149 8.83 5.63 -4.76
C GLU A 149 8.49 5.81 -6.24
N PRO A 150 7.57 6.73 -6.60
CA PRO A 150 7.21 6.94 -7.99
C PRO A 150 8.41 7.49 -8.77
N ILE A 151 8.81 6.77 -9.81
CA ILE A 151 9.92 7.21 -10.67
C ILE A 151 9.55 8.55 -11.32
N THR A 152 10.37 9.53 -11.02
CA THR A 152 10.25 10.94 -11.40
C THR A 152 11.63 11.54 -11.62
N GLY A 153 11.70 12.62 -12.41
CA GLY A 153 12.90 13.44 -12.55
C GLY A 153 13.09 14.41 -11.39
N PRO A 154 14.28 15.03 -11.27
CA PRO A 154 14.53 16.05 -10.27
C PRO A 154 13.65 17.29 -10.49
N ASN A 155 13.19 17.92 -9.42
CA ASN A 155 12.36 19.14 -9.50
C ASN A 155 12.75 20.23 -8.47
N GLY A 156 13.93 20.11 -7.86
CA GLY A 156 14.43 21.03 -6.84
C GLY A 156 13.95 20.76 -5.41
N VAL A 157 13.03 19.80 -5.22
CA VAL A 157 12.65 19.25 -3.91
C VAL A 157 13.00 17.77 -3.86
N LEU A 158 12.56 17.03 -4.87
CA LEU A 158 12.85 15.62 -5.03
C LEU A 158 14.11 15.44 -5.88
N PRO A 159 15.01 14.51 -5.53
CA PRO A 159 16.28 14.32 -6.22
C PRO A 159 16.13 13.66 -7.61
N GLY A 160 15.00 13.01 -7.88
CA GLY A 160 14.78 12.21 -9.08
C GLY A 160 15.52 10.87 -9.08
N HIS A 161 15.25 10.02 -10.07
CA HIS A 161 15.61 8.60 -10.01
C HIS A 161 16.39 8.10 -11.25
N ALA A 162 16.97 8.99 -12.06
CA ALA A 162 17.66 8.60 -13.28
C ALA A 162 18.90 7.73 -12.99
N ALA A 163 19.70 8.11 -11.99
CA ALA A 163 20.87 7.35 -11.56
C ALA A 163 20.49 5.97 -11.01
N ASP A 164 19.44 5.91 -10.16
CA ASP A 164 18.94 4.63 -9.64
C ASP A 164 18.45 3.71 -10.76
N LEU A 165 17.71 4.27 -11.73
CA LEU A 165 17.21 3.51 -12.85
C LEU A 165 18.36 2.98 -13.72
N ALA A 166 19.38 3.80 -14.00
CA ALA A 166 20.59 3.36 -14.69
C ALA A 166 21.30 2.23 -13.93
N GLU A 167 21.42 2.33 -12.60
CA GLU A 167 22.04 1.30 -11.77
C GLU A 167 21.27 -0.04 -11.82
N VAL A 168 19.93 -0.01 -11.80
CA VAL A 168 19.11 -1.22 -11.93
C VAL A 168 19.34 -1.91 -13.27
N PHE A 169 19.40 -1.16 -14.37
CA PHE A 169 19.57 -1.72 -15.71
C PHE A 169 21.03 -2.03 -16.08
N ALA A 170 22.00 -1.53 -15.31
CA ALA A 170 23.40 -1.93 -15.41
C ALA A 170 23.67 -3.31 -14.75
N ASP A 171 22.76 -3.79 -13.88
CA ASP A 171 22.88 -5.12 -13.27
C ASP A 171 22.79 -6.22 -14.36
N PRO A 172 23.82 -7.08 -14.53
CA PRO A 172 23.86 -8.10 -15.59
C PRO A 172 22.67 -9.07 -15.59
N TRP A 173 22.07 -9.31 -14.42
CA TRP A 173 20.87 -10.12 -14.35
C TRP A 173 19.67 -9.44 -14.98
N VAL A 174 19.51 -8.15 -14.74
CA VAL A 174 18.41 -7.35 -15.27
C VAL A 174 18.62 -7.13 -16.75
N SER A 175 19.80 -6.66 -17.15
CA SER A 175 20.10 -6.28 -18.55
C SER A 175 19.89 -7.41 -19.54
N ARG A 176 20.16 -8.67 -19.13
CA ARG A 176 19.88 -9.88 -19.92
C ARG A 176 18.46 -9.93 -20.48
N TRP A 177 17.45 -9.46 -19.74
CA TRP A 177 16.05 -9.54 -20.16
C TRP A 177 15.60 -8.37 -21.04
N TYR A 178 16.35 -7.27 -21.06
CA TYR A 178 15.99 -6.07 -21.80
C TYR A 178 16.83 -5.85 -23.06
N ASP A 179 17.82 -6.72 -23.30
CA ASP A 179 18.77 -6.67 -24.42
C ASP A 179 19.37 -5.27 -24.63
N ALA A 180 19.55 -4.52 -23.53
CA ALA A 180 19.92 -3.12 -23.56
C ALA A 180 20.83 -2.78 -22.37
N HIS A 181 21.93 -2.10 -22.67
CA HIS A 181 22.72 -1.36 -21.68
C HIS A 181 22.27 0.08 -21.75
N TRP A 182 21.51 0.53 -20.75
CA TRP A 182 21.02 1.90 -20.71
C TRP A 182 22.18 2.84 -20.36
N SER A 183 22.41 3.85 -21.20
CA SER A 183 23.22 5.01 -20.82
C SER A 183 22.48 5.86 -19.78
N GLU A 184 23.17 6.82 -19.16
CA GLU A 184 22.52 7.81 -18.28
C GLU A 184 21.42 8.60 -19.01
N ASP A 185 21.64 8.91 -20.29
CA ASP A 185 20.65 9.61 -21.13
C ASP A 185 19.42 8.73 -21.41
N ASP A 186 19.60 7.43 -21.67
CA ASP A 186 18.50 6.49 -21.84
C ASP A 186 17.67 6.37 -20.56
N ALA A 187 18.34 6.30 -19.40
CA ALA A 187 17.68 6.27 -18.11
C ALA A 187 16.89 7.57 -17.85
N ALA A 188 17.46 8.75 -18.14
CA ALA A 188 16.78 10.04 -17.99
C ALA A 188 15.55 10.17 -18.92
N ALA A 189 15.66 9.70 -20.17
CA ALA A 189 14.54 9.65 -21.10
C ALA A 189 13.43 8.72 -20.58
N GLN A 190 13.79 7.56 -20.03
CA GLN A 190 12.84 6.61 -19.46
C GLN A 190 12.17 7.14 -18.18
N VAL A 191 12.91 7.84 -17.32
CA VAL A 191 12.32 8.55 -16.17
C VAL A 191 11.29 9.57 -16.64
N THR A 192 11.60 10.34 -17.68
CA THR A 192 10.67 11.32 -18.25
C THR A 192 9.40 10.65 -18.77
N ASN A 193 9.52 9.53 -19.47
CA ASN A 193 8.39 8.74 -19.96
C ASN A 193 7.53 8.17 -18.82
N ILE A 194 8.16 7.65 -17.77
CA ILE A 194 7.44 7.09 -16.60
C ILE A 194 6.73 8.21 -15.83
N GLN A 195 7.38 9.36 -15.64
CA GLN A 195 6.76 10.53 -15.02
C GLN A 195 5.55 11.02 -15.83
N ALA A 196 5.66 11.09 -17.16
CA ALA A 196 4.53 11.42 -18.02
C ALA A 196 3.40 10.39 -17.91
N GLY A 197 3.73 9.10 -17.75
CA GLY A 197 2.76 8.04 -17.46
C GLY A 197 2.00 8.26 -16.15
N TRP A 198 2.70 8.64 -15.08
CA TRP A 198 2.07 8.99 -13.82
C TRP A 198 1.06 10.15 -13.94
N GLU A 199 1.33 11.12 -14.81
CA GLU A 199 0.44 12.25 -15.07
C GLU A 199 -0.74 11.90 -15.98
N ARG A 200 -0.47 11.17 -17.08
CA ARG A 200 -1.46 10.83 -18.10
C ARG A 200 -2.37 9.68 -17.67
N ASP A 201 -1.78 8.61 -17.15
CA ASP A 201 -2.42 7.32 -16.95
C ASP A 201 -2.77 7.05 -15.47
N ARG A 202 -2.28 7.93 -14.57
CA ARG A 202 -2.33 7.77 -13.10
C ARG A 202 -1.61 6.51 -12.61
N ALA A 203 -0.80 5.90 -13.48
CA ALA A 203 -0.10 4.65 -13.24
C ALA A 203 1.34 4.76 -13.78
N GLY A 204 2.28 4.13 -13.09
CA GLY A 204 3.67 4.10 -13.49
C GLY A 204 4.48 3.14 -12.64
N LYS A 205 5.77 3.06 -12.94
CA LYS A 205 6.70 2.21 -12.20
C LYS A 205 7.27 2.99 -11.01
N TRP A 206 7.34 2.30 -9.89
CA TRP A 206 8.12 2.70 -8.72
C TRP A 206 9.56 2.23 -8.85
N ILE A 207 10.47 2.99 -8.26
CA ILE A 207 11.78 2.50 -7.86
C ILE A 207 11.62 1.85 -6.47
N ALA A 208 12.35 0.78 -6.21
CA ALA A 208 12.22 0.00 -5.00
C ALA A 208 13.54 0.01 -4.22
N TYR A 209 13.48 0.48 -2.98
CA TYR A 209 14.57 0.39 -2.01
C TYR A 209 14.16 -0.51 -0.86
N GLU A 210 15.11 -1.17 -0.22
CA GLU A 210 14.86 -1.68 1.14
C GLU A 210 14.55 -0.50 2.08
N ARG A 211 13.62 -0.65 3.04
CA ARG A 211 13.05 0.45 3.85
C ARG A 211 14.09 1.44 4.40
N THR A 212 15.23 0.92 4.86
CA THR A 212 16.37 1.70 5.38
C THR A 212 17.68 1.29 4.69
N GLY A 213 17.59 0.69 3.51
CA GLY A 213 18.69 -0.04 2.88
C GLY A 213 18.90 0.35 1.42
N PRO A 214 19.64 -0.47 0.67
CA PRO A 214 20.05 -0.12 -0.68
C PRO A 214 18.88 -0.20 -1.67
N LEU A 215 19.14 0.33 -2.85
CA LEU A 215 18.33 0.11 -4.05
C LEU A 215 18.19 -1.39 -4.34
N ALA A 216 16.96 -1.84 -4.47
CA ALA A 216 16.59 -3.23 -4.71
C ALA A 216 16.16 -3.48 -6.17
N GLY A 217 15.56 -2.49 -6.84
CA GLY A 217 15.07 -2.64 -8.20
C GLY A 217 13.97 -1.63 -8.57
N ARG A 218 13.03 -2.05 -9.41
CA ARG A 218 11.82 -1.31 -9.78
C ARG A 218 10.62 -2.23 -9.97
N GLY A 219 9.42 -1.66 -10.03
CA GLY A 219 8.23 -2.35 -10.53
C GLY A 219 6.95 -1.57 -10.33
N GLY A 220 5.79 -2.20 -10.53
CA GLY A 220 4.49 -1.53 -10.47
C GLY A 220 3.78 -1.55 -11.80
N LEU A 221 2.88 -0.59 -12.01
CA LEU A 221 1.94 -0.61 -13.13
C LEU A 221 2.47 0.14 -14.36
N SER A 222 1.96 -0.21 -15.53
CA SER A 222 1.94 0.62 -16.74
C SER A 222 0.65 0.37 -17.51
N ARG A 223 0.25 1.30 -18.38
CA ARG A 223 -0.82 1.07 -19.35
C ARG A 223 -0.22 0.70 -20.71
N ILE A 224 -0.66 -0.42 -21.27
CA ILE A 224 -0.25 -0.83 -22.61
C ILE A 224 -0.97 0.08 -23.64
N PRO A 225 -0.29 0.57 -24.70
CA PRO A 225 -0.92 1.37 -25.76
C PRO A 225 -2.15 0.69 -26.38
N ALA A 226 -3.20 1.44 -26.72
CA ALA A 226 -4.48 0.86 -27.18
C ALA A 226 -4.31 0.20 -28.55
N ASP A 227 -3.59 0.90 -29.44
CA ASP A 227 -3.51 0.58 -30.85
C ASP A 227 -2.30 -0.32 -31.16
N SER A 228 -2.21 -1.48 -30.48
CA SER A 228 -1.15 -2.45 -30.75
C SER A 228 -1.70 -3.87 -30.97
N PRO A 229 -1.08 -4.68 -31.87
CA PRO A 229 -1.43 -6.09 -32.03
C PRO A 229 -1.35 -6.89 -30.72
N THR A 230 -0.39 -6.54 -29.86
CA THR A 230 -0.23 -7.12 -28.52
C THR A 230 -1.45 -6.85 -27.65
N THR A 231 -1.98 -5.63 -27.67
CA THR A 231 -3.16 -5.26 -26.88
C THR A 231 -4.39 -6.03 -27.34
N ALA A 232 -4.59 -6.16 -28.65
CA ALA A 232 -5.68 -6.95 -29.21
C ALA A 232 -5.57 -8.43 -28.81
N ALA A 233 -4.38 -9.03 -28.94
CA ALA A 233 -4.15 -10.42 -28.56
C ALA A 233 -4.36 -10.68 -27.07
N ILE A 234 -3.96 -9.75 -26.19
CA ILE A 234 -4.22 -9.88 -24.75
C ILE A 234 -5.73 -9.74 -24.48
N ALA A 235 -6.41 -8.76 -25.08
CA ALA A 235 -7.85 -8.56 -24.89
C ALA A 235 -8.68 -9.80 -25.31
N ASP A 236 -8.28 -10.47 -26.40
CA ASP A 236 -8.89 -11.73 -26.84
C ASP A 236 -8.72 -12.87 -25.81
N LEU A 237 -7.65 -12.84 -25.01
CA LEU A 237 -7.39 -13.85 -23.96
C LEU A 237 -8.10 -13.55 -22.64
N VAL A 238 -8.08 -12.29 -22.18
CA VAL A 238 -8.49 -11.93 -20.81
C VAL A 238 -9.83 -11.19 -20.73
N GLY A 239 -10.39 -10.79 -21.87
CA GLY A 239 -11.71 -10.17 -21.92
C GLY A 239 -11.73 -8.64 -21.76
N PRO A 240 -12.94 -8.05 -21.86
CA PRO A 240 -13.16 -6.61 -21.90
C PRO A 240 -12.85 -5.89 -20.58
N GLU A 241 -12.93 -6.59 -19.44
CA GLU A 241 -12.66 -6.06 -18.11
C GLU A 241 -11.23 -5.51 -18.00
N TRP A 242 -10.27 -6.20 -18.62
CA TRP A 242 -8.90 -5.69 -18.72
C TRP A 242 -8.74 -4.65 -19.84
N ALA A 243 -9.40 -4.85 -20.99
CA ALA A 243 -9.20 -4.00 -22.17
C ALA A 243 -9.59 -2.52 -21.95
N ALA A 244 -10.48 -2.25 -20.99
CA ALA A 244 -10.83 -0.88 -20.60
C ALA A 244 -9.64 -0.13 -19.98
N ASP A 245 -8.88 -0.80 -19.12
CA ASP A 245 -7.79 -0.19 -18.35
C ASP A 245 -6.39 -0.43 -18.95
N ARG A 246 -6.18 -1.58 -19.59
CA ARG A 246 -4.91 -2.03 -20.19
C ARG A 246 -3.74 -2.04 -19.21
N LEU A 247 -4.01 -2.28 -17.93
CA LEU A 247 -2.99 -2.26 -16.88
C LEU A 247 -2.14 -3.53 -16.92
N GLU A 248 -0.83 -3.32 -16.97
CA GLU A 248 0.22 -4.34 -16.86
C GLU A 248 1.02 -4.11 -15.57
N LEU A 249 1.23 -5.19 -14.83
CA LEU A 249 2.08 -5.25 -13.65
C LEU A 249 3.40 -5.95 -14.00
N GLY A 250 4.52 -5.31 -13.65
CA GLY A 250 5.85 -5.87 -13.89
C GLY A 250 6.89 -5.39 -12.89
N TRP A 251 8.00 -6.13 -12.80
CA TRP A 251 9.09 -5.89 -11.85
C TRP A 251 10.44 -6.24 -12.45
N ALA A 252 11.50 -5.60 -11.95
CA ALA A 252 12.88 -5.94 -12.22
C ALA A 252 13.69 -5.73 -10.94
N LEU A 253 14.27 -6.80 -10.39
CA LEU A 253 15.10 -6.74 -9.19
C LEU A 253 16.55 -7.00 -9.54
N LYS A 254 17.43 -6.26 -8.87
CA LYS A 254 18.87 -6.50 -8.88
C LYS A 254 19.18 -7.90 -8.36
N GLU A 255 20.33 -8.44 -8.76
CA GLU A 255 20.75 -9.78 -8.32
C GLU A 255 20.80 -9.92 -6.80
N SER A 256 21.30 -8.89 -6.10
CA SER A 256 21.38 -8.86 -4.63
C SER A 256 20.02 -8.88 -3.91
N ALA A 257 18.93 -8.54 -4.61
CA ALA A 257 17.59 -8.43 -4.05
C ALA A 257 16.69 -9.65 -4.38
N ARG A 258 17.15 -10.59 -5.21
CA ARG A 258 16.32 -11.72 -5.64
C ARG A 258 16.23 -12.83 -4.59
N GLY A 259 15.27 -13.74 -4.77
CA GLY A 259 15.10 -14.92 -3.91
C GLY A 259 14.59 -14.63 -2.50
N ARG A 260 14.37 -13.35 -2.16
CA ARG A 260 13.93 -12.88 -0.84
C ARG A 260 12.42 -12.59 -0.76
N GLY A 261 11.69 -12.76 -1.87
CA GLY A 261 10.25 -12.46 -1.96
C GLY A 261 9.91 -11.00 -2.29
N LEU A 262 10.89 -10.13 -2.48
CA LEU A 262 10.70 -8.69 -2.71
C LEU A 262 9.87 -8.37 -3.98
N ALA A 263 9.98 -9.18 -5.04
CA ALA A 263 9.15 -9.00 -6.25
C ALA A 263 7.67 -9.26 -5.96
N GLY A 264 7.37 -10.20 -5.05
CA GLY A 264 6.02 -10.45 -4.59
C GLY A 264 5.46 -9.28 -3.77
N GLU A 265 6.28 -8.63 -2.95
CA GLU A 265 5.89 -7.39 -2.25
C GLU A 265 5.56 -6.25 -3.21
N ILE A 266 6.41 -6.03 -4.22
CA ILE A 266 6.14 -5.04 -5.28
C ILE A 266 4.84 -5.39 -6.03
N GLY A 267 4.67 -6.67 -6.38
CA GLY A 267 3.49 -7.15 -7.09
C GLY A 267 2.20 -6.93 -6.29
N ARG A 268 2.20 -7.28 -4.99
CA ARG A 268 1.06 -7.05 -4.08
C ARG A 268 0.72 -5.57 -3.95
N ALA A 269 1.72 -4.71 -3.77
CA ALA A 269 1.53 -3.26 -3.72
C ALA A 269 0.97 -2.71 -5.04
N GLY A 270 1.40 -3.27 -6.18
CA GLY A 270 0.88 -2.91 -7.50
C GLY A 270 -0.57 -3.33 -7.73
N LEU A 271 -0.95 -4.54 -7.32
CA LEU A 271 -2.35 -5.02 -7.40
C LEU A 271 -3.27 -4.21 -6.47
N ASP A 272 -2.83 -3.94 -5.23
CA ASP A 272 -3.58 -3.07 -4.33
C ASP A 272 -3.76 -1.67 -4.92
N PHE A 273 -2.71 -1.06 -5.46
CA PHE A 273 -2.82 0.23 -6.13
C PHE A 273 -3.81 0.19 -7.30
N ALA A 274 -3.75 -0.84 -8.15
CA ALA A 274 -4.66 -0.98 -9.28
C ALA A 274 -6.13 -1.05 -8.86
N PHE A 275 -6.45 -1.90 -7.88
CA PHE A 275 -7.85 -2.16 -7.52
C PHE A 275 -8.39 -1.14 -6.50
N SER A 276 -7.60 -0.79 -5.49
CA SER A 276 -8.04 0.09 -4.41
C SER A 276 -7.92 1.58 -4.76
N THR A 277 -6.97 1.95 -5.63
CA THR A 277 -6.75 3.37 -6.01
C THR A 277 -7.25 3.69 -7.41
N LEU A 278 -6.99 2.84 -8.40
CA LEU A 278 -7.42 3.08 -9.78
C LEU A 278 -8.81 2.51 -10.11
N GLY A 279 -9.37 1.66 -9.25
CA GLY A 279 -10.66 1.02 -9.48
C GLY A 279 -10.66 0.04 -10.65
N ALA A 280 -9.50 -0.53 -10.98
CA ALA A 280 -9.36 -1.44 -12.12
C ALA A 280 -10.20 -2.71 -11.93
N GLN A 281 -10.68 -3.29 -13.03
CA GLN A 281 -11.42 -4.57 -12.98
C GLN A 281 -10.52 -5.78 -13.19
N ALA A 282 -9.43 -5.61 -13.95
CA ALA A 282 -8.43 -6.65 -14.15
C ALA A 282 -7.04 -6.03 -14.41
N VAL A 283 -6.01 -6.77 -14.01
CA VAL A 283 -4.60 -6.43 -14.25
C VAL A 283 -3.91 -7.67 -14.80
N ILE A 284 -3.11 -7.51 -15.84
CA ILE A 284 -2.28 -8.60 -16.37
C ILE A 284 -0.84 -8.45 -15.93
N ALA A 285 -0.12 -9.56 -15.96
CA ALA A 285 1.33 -9.59 -15.98
C ALA A 285 1.74 -10.58 -17.07
N LEU A 286 2.75 -10.23 -17.87
CA LEU A 286 3.23 -11.09 -18.94
C LEU A 286 4.75 -11.16 -18.94
N THR A 287 5.28 -12.26 -19.44
CA THR A 287 6.71 -12.50 -19.56
C THR A 287 6.97 -13.60 -20.58
N GLU A 288 8.16 -13.66 -21.14
CA GLU A 288 8.59 -14.74 -22.02
C GLU A 288 8.37 -16.10 -21.34
N ARG A 289 7.92 -17.10 -22.10
CA ARG A 289 7.69 -18.46 -21.57
C ARG A 289 8.92 -19.04 -20.86
N VAL A 290 10.12 -18.68 -21.32
CA VAL A 290 11.39 -19.12 -20.73
C VAL A 290 11.68 -18.47 -19.37
N ASN A 291 11.03 -17.35 -19.03
CA ASN A 291 11.20 -16.65 -17.77
C ASN A 291 10.36 -17.26 -16.64
N THR A 292 10.76 -18.46 -16.21
CA THR A 292 10.08 -19.21 -15.15
C THR A 292 10.10 -18.50 -13.80
N SER A 293 11.08 -17.64 -13.56
CA SER A 293 11.19 -16.86 -12.31
C SER A 293 10.07 -15.84 -12.19
N SER A 294 9.78 -15.09 -13.25
CA SER A 294 8.68 -14.12 -13.25
C SER A 294 7.31 -14.81 -13.16
N GLN A 295 7.11 -15.91 -13.90
CA GLN A 295 5.90 -16.73 -13.79
C GLN A 295 5.67 -17.28 -12.38
N ALA A 296 6.73 -17.67 -11.67
CA ALA A 296 6.62 -18.11 -10.29
C ALA A 296 6.17 -16.98 -9.35
N VAL A 297 6.53 -15.73 -9.62
CA VAL A 297 6.01 -14.57 -8.87
C VAL A 297 4.54 -14.36 -9.19
N MET A 298 4.13 -14.37 -10.46
CA MET A 298 2.72 -14.24 -10.87
C MET A 298 1.83 -15.28 -10.19
N LYS A 299 2.24 -16.55 -10.16
CA LYS A 299 1.53 -17.62 -9.45
C LYS A 299 1.41 -17.36 -7.95
N ARG A 300 2.49 -16.90 -7.31
CA ARG A 300 2.49 -16.55 -5.87
C ARG A 300 1.67 -15.31 -5.54
N LEU A 301 1.39 -14.45 -6.52
CA LEU A 301 0.45 -13.33 -6.38
C LEU A 301 -1.01 -13.78 -6.52
N GLY A 302 -1.25 -15.07 -6.81
CA GLY A 302 -2.59 -15.60 -7.10
C GLY A 302 -3.10 -15.27 -8.50
N MET A 303 -2.24 -14.76 -9.40
CA MET A 303 -2.67 -14.48 -10.77
C MET A 303 -2.93 -15.81 -11.51
N GLN A 304 -3.99 -15.84 -12.30
CA GLN A 304 -4.41 -17.00 -13.07
C GLN A 304 -3.78 -16.98 -14.46
N TYR A 305 -3.32 -18.14 -14.94
CA TYR A 305 -2.77 -18.25 -16.29
C TYR A 305 -3.88 -18.15 -17.33
N ALA A 306 -3.82 -17.14 -18.20
CA ALA A 306 -4.84 -16.88 -19.21
C ALA A 306 -4.52 -17.51 -20.57
N GLY A 307 -3.23 -17.78 -20.84
CA GLY A 307 -2.77 -18.31 -22.12
C GLY A 307 -1.48 -17.64 -22.58
N GLU A 308 -1.26 -17.62 -23.89
CA GLU A 308 -0.07 -17.02 -24.47
C GLU A 308 -0.37 -16.13 -25.65
N ILE A 309 0.46 -15.09 -25.79
CA ILE A 309 0.54 -14.27 -26.98
C ILE A 309 1.90 -14.47 -27.66
N ARG A 310 2.03 -13.92 -28.87
CA ARG A 310 3.29 -13.87 -29.59
C ARG A 310 3.77 -12.42 -29.72
N ALA A 311 5.05 -12.19 -29.46
CA ALA A 311 5.70 -10.90 -29.60
C ALA A 311 7.21 -11.07 -29.75
N GLU A 312 7.91 -9.98 -30.04
CA GLU A 312 9.37 -9.96 -30.04
C GLU A 312 9.91 -10.25 -28.62
N GLY A 313 10.74 -11.27 -28.46
CA GLY A 313 11.28 -11.68 -27.14
C GLY A 313 12.15 -12.93 -27.16
N TRP A 314 12.54 -13.40 -25.98
CA TRP A 314 13.36 -14.61 -25.83
C TRP A 314 12.55 -15.91 -25.98
N ALA A 315 13.09 -16.86 -26.75
CA ALA A 315 12.49 -18.17 -26.96
C ALA A 315 13.42 -19.31 -26.53
N GLU A 316 12.85 -20.46 -26.20
CA GLU A 316 13.60 -21.65 -25.78
C GLU A 316 14.54 -22.13 -26.91
N GLY A 317 15.81 -22.36 -26.57
CA GLY A 317 16.82 -22.80 -27.53
C GLY A 317 17.39 -21.72 -28.44
N SER A 318 16.92 -20.46 -28.34
CA SER A 318 17.48 -19.32 -29.09
C SER A 318 18.54 -18.57 -28.28
N SER A 319 19.61 -18.14 -28.95
CA SER A 319 20.65 -17.26 -28.40
C SER A 319 20.32 -15.78 -28.49
N ASP A 320 19.31 -15.42 -29.27
CA ASP A 320 18.95 -14.05 -29.62
C ASP A 320 17.43 -13.85 -29.51
N VAL A 321 17.01 -12.59 -29.40
CA VAL A 321 15.59 -12.18 -29.43
C VAL A 321 14.95 -12.62 -30.75
N GLN A 322 13.75 -13.21 -30.64
CA GLN A 322 12.97 -13.74 -31.76
C GLN A 322 11.73 -12.87 -32.00
N PRO A 323 11.29 -12.63 -33.25
CA PRO A 323 10.14 -11.76 -33.54
C PRO A 323 8.78 -12.34 -33.14
N ASP A 324 8.69 -13.65 -32.85
CA ASP A 324 7.44 -14.39 -32.58
C ASP A 324 7.57 -15.30 -31.34
N ALA A 325 8.26 -14.83 -30.30
CA ALA A 325 8.45 -15.56 -29.06
C ALA A 325 7.14 -15.72 -28.27
N PRO A 326 6.92 -16.85 -27.59
CA PRO A 326 5.76 -17.05 -26.73
C PRO A 326 5.90 -16.29 -25.42
N PHE A 327 4.90 -15.49 -25.08
CA PHE A 327 4.76 -14.82 -23.78
C PHE A 327 3.60 -15.43 -23.01
N ALA A 328 3.86 -15.91 -21.80
CA ALA A 328 2.83 -16.35 -20.88
C ALA A 328 2.12 -15.12 -20.30
N VAL A 329 0.78 -15.11 -20.36
CA VAL A 329 -0.07 -14.05 -19.81
C VAL A 329 -0.79 -14.57 -18.58
N TYR A 330 -0.70 -13.82 -17.50
CA TYR A 330 -1.44 -14.05 -16.26
C TYR A 330 -2.36 -12.86 -16.00
N VAL A 331 -3.54 -13.14 -15.43
CA VAL A 331 -4.55 -12.13 -15.09
C VAL A 331 -4.90 -12.23 -13.61
N ALA A 332 -5.12 -11.08 -12.99
CA ALA A 332 -5.74 -10.98 -11.68
C ALA A 332 -6.95 -10.04 -11.79
N ASP A 333 -8.02 -10.42 -11.10
CA ASP A 333 -9.16 -9.57 -10.84
C ASP A 333 -9.50 -9.59 -9.34
N PRO A 334 -10.25 -8.60 -8.83
CA PRO A 334 -10.58 -8.52 -7.40
C PRO A 334 -11.41 -9.70 -6.87
N SER A 335 -12.08 -10.48 -7.71
CA SER A 335 -12.92 -11.59 -7.27
C SER A 335 -12.09 -12.80 -6.82
N VAL A 336 -10.92 -13.02 -7.41
CA VAL A 336 -10.03 -14.14 -7.04
C VAL A 336 -9.67 -14.09 -5.56
N ARG A 337 -9.30 -12.90 -5.04
CA ARG A 337 -8.96 -12.75 -3.62
C ARG A 337 -10.17 -12.97 -2.72
N ARG A 338 -11.35 -12.47 -3.12
CA ARG A 338 -12.59 -12.69 -2.36
C ARG A 338 -12.95 -14.17 -2.29
N GLN A 339 -12.92 -14.87 -3.41
CA GLN A 339 -13.16 -16.30 -3.45
C GLN A 339 -12.16 -17.06 -2.56
N GLU A 340 -10.88 -16.67 -2.61
CA GLU A 340 -9.85 -17.28 -1.79
C GLU A 340 -10.11 -17.10 -0.29
N VAL A 341 -10.61 -15.94 0.13
CA VAL A 341 -11.01 -15.66 1.51
C VAL A 341 -12.26 -16.44 1.88
N ASP A 342 -13.28 -16.50 1.01
CA ASP A 342 -14.50 -17.29 1.26
C ASP A 342 -14.16 -18.78 1.48
N GLU A 343 -13.19 -19.31 0.73
CA GLU A 343 -12.66 -20.67 0.94
C GLU A 343 -11.98 -20.84 2.30
N VAL A 344 -11.20 -19.86 2.77
CA VAL A 344 -10.62 -19.86 4.12
C VAL A 344 -11.71 -19.86 5.18
N LEU A 345 -12.71 -18.99 5.05
CA LEU A 345 -13.78 -18.86 6.03
C LEU A 345 -14.60 -20.15 6.10
N ALA A 346 -14.90 -20.78 4.96
CA ALA A 346 -15.58 -22.07 4.93
C ALA A 346 -14.76 -23.17 5.62
N ALA A 347 -13.46 -23.25 5.34
CA ALA A 347 -12.56 -24.22 5.98
C ALA A 347 -12.43 -23.97 7.49
N ALA A 348 -12.35 -22.70 7.89
CA ALA A 348 -12.31 -22.27 9.28
C ALA A 348 -13.57 -22.75 10.02
N ILE A 349 -14.77 -22.42 9.50
CA ILE A 349 -16.04 -22.84 10.10
C ILE A 349 -16.08 -24.35 10.28
N GLN A 350 -15.77 -25.11 9.22
CA GLN A 350 -15.76 -26.56 9.27
C GLN A 350 -14.77 -27.11 10.30
N TRP A 351 -13.59 -26.51 10.40
CA TRP A 351 -12.60 -26.90 11.39
C TRP A 351 -13.08 -26.63 12.82
N ALA A 352 -13.61 -25.43 13.09
CA ALA A 352 -14.08 -25.03 14.41
C ALA A 352 -15.25 -25.91 14.90
N GLU A 353 -16.20 -26.24 14.02
CA GLU A 353 -17.30 -27.18 14.33
C GLU A 353 -16.80 -28.58 14.73
N GLY A 354 -15.62 -28.97 14.26
CA GLY A 354 -14.97 -30.24 14.58
C GLY A 354 -14.18 -30.24 15.90
N GLN A 355 -14.02 -29.10 16.57
CA GLN A 355 -13.24 -28.96 17.80
C GLN A 355 -14.15 -28.61 19.00
N PRO A 356 -14.49 -29.57 19.88
CA PRO A 356 -15.37 -29.32 21.04
C PRO A 356 -14.90 -28.24 22.02
N GLU A 357 -13.59 -27.98 22.05
CA GLU A 357 -12.94 -26.98 22.90
C GLU A 357 -12.96 -25.56 22.31
N ILE A 358 -13.38 -25.40 21.06
CA ILE A 358 -13.59 -24.08 20.45
C ILE A 358 -14.96 -23.58 20.89
N ARG A 359 -14.94 -22.48 21.63
CA ARG A 359 -16.13 -21.85 22.21
C ARG A 359 -16.67 -20.74 21.31
N GLY A 360 -15.86 -20.27 20.37
CA GLY A 360 -16.29 -19.39 19.30
C GLY A 360 -15.16 -19.09 18.32
N MET A 361 -15.54 -18.69 17.11
CA MET A 361 -14.67 -18.06 16.14
C MET A 361 -15.38 -16.94 15.39
N ALA A 362 -14.68 -15.82 15.20
CA ALA A 362 -15.20 -14.67 14.47
C ALA A 362 -14.13 -14.07 13.55
N MET A 363 -14.58 -13.53 12.41
CA MET A 363 -13.75 -12.66 11.57
C MET A 363 -13.90 -11.21 12.03
N VAL A 364 -12.79 -10.48 12.13
CA VAL A 364 -12.77 -9.07 12.54
C VAL A 364 -12.06 -8.22 11.49
N GLY A 365 -12.03 -6.91 11.70
CA GLY A 365 -11.20 -6.02 10.89
C GLY A 365 -11.76 -5.75 9.49
N SER A 366 -10.86 -5.60 8.53
CA SER A 366 -11.19 -5.02 7.21
C SER A 366 -12.16 -5.88 6.39
N TRP A 367 -12.01 -7.20 6.43
CA TRP A 367 -12.91 -8.16 5.77
C TRP A 367 -14.28 -8.22 6.43
N ALA A 368 -14.35 -8.07 7.76
CA ALA A 368 -15.62 -8.02 8.48
C ALA A 368 -16.46 -6.77 8.16
N ARG A 369 -15.83 -5.70 7.64
CA ARG A 369 -16.48 -4.43 7.27
C ARG A 369 -16.66 -4.21 5.77
N ASP A 370 -16.34 -5.19 4.93
CA ASP A 370 -16.27 -5.04 3.46
C ASP A 370 -15.36 -3.88 3.00
N ALA A 371 -14.31 -3.58 3.78
CA ALA A 371 -13.33 -2.53 3.53
C ALA A 371 -11.94 -3.07 3.17
N ALA A 372 -11.82 -4.40 3.04
CA ALA A 372 -10.57 -5.08 2.74
C ALA A 372 -10.04 -4.76 1.33
N ARG A 373 -8.72 -4.85 1.22
CA ARG A 373 -7.95 -4.65 0.00
C ARG A 373 -7.11 -5.89 -0.32
N MET A 374 -6.42 -5.89 -1.45
CA MET A 374 -5.56 -7.01 -1.84
C MET A 374 -4.41 -7.29 -0.86
N THR A 375 -3.98 -6.27 -0.13
CA THR A 375 -2.94 -6.37 0.90
C THR A 375 -3.48 -6.61 2.30
N SER A 376 -4.80 -6.62 2.48
CA SER A 376 -5.42 -6.93 3.77
C SER A 376 -5.24 -8.40 4.10
N ASP A 377 -4.75 -8.64 5.30
CA ASP A 377 -4.84 -9.91 6.02
C ASP A 377 -6.29 -10.24 6.38
N VAL A 378 -6.55 -11.52 6.61
CA VAL A 378 -7.80 -12.01 7.21
C VAL A 378 -7.59 -12.16 8.71
N ASP A 379 -8.29 -11.35 9.51
CA ASP A 379 -8.21 -11.42 10.97
C ASP A 379 -9.30 -12.33 11.53
N LEU A 380 -8.89 -13.37 12.25
CA LEU A 380 -9.76 -14.32 12.92
C LEU A 380 -9.47 -14.31 14.42
N VAL A 381 -10.51 -14.24 15.25
CA VAL A 381 -10.43 -14.41 16.70
C VAL A 381 -10.98 -15.78 17.06
N LEU A 382 -10.16 -16.58 17.74
CA LEU A 382 -10.48 -17.92 18.21
C LEU A 382 -10.61 -17.92 19.73
N LEU A 383 -11.82 -18.22 20.24
CA LEU A 383 -12.07 -18.43 21.66
C LEU A 383 -12.02 -19.92 21.98
N THR A 384 -11.19 -20.28 22.95
CA THR A 384 -11.04 -21.66 23.40
C THR A 384 -10.76 -21.74 24.90
N ASP A 385 -11.12 -22.85 25.53
CA ASP A 385 -10.78 -23.12 26.93
C ASP A 385 -9.33 -23.62 27.11
N VAL A 386 -8.64 -23.95 26.01
CA VAL A 386 -7.28 -24.53 26.01
C VAL A 386 -6.34 -23.82 25.01
N PRO A 387 -6.14 -22.49 25.11
CA PRO A 387 -5.31 -21.75 24.15
C PRO A 387 -3.89 -22.30 24.05
N GLU A 388 -3.32 -22.83 25.15
CA GLU A 388 -2.01 -23.44 25.18
C GLU A 388 -1.87 -24.64 24.23
N LYS A 389 -2.95 -25.38 23.95
CA LYS A 389 -2.94 -26.50 22.98
C LYS A 389 -2.59 -26.00 21.58
N TYR A 390 -3.29 -24.97 21.12
CA TYR A 390 -3.13 -24.41 19.76
C TYR A 390 -1.89 -23.53 19.63
N LEU A 391 -1.36 -23.04 20.74
CA LEU A 391 -0.10 -22.31 20.76
C LEU A 391 1.13 -23.24 20.85
N ALA A 392 0.98 -24.47 21.32
CA ALA A 392 2.08 -25.43 21.39
C ALA A 392 2.32 -26.19 20.08
N ASP A 393 1.29 -26.36 19.26
CA ASP A 393 1.30 -27.18 18.04
C ASP A 393 0.72 -26.39 16.85
N ASP A 394 1.38 -26.48 15.70
CA ASP A 394 1.04 -25.77 14.46
C ASP A 394 0.23 -26.62 13.47
N ASP A 395 0.03 -27.93 13.71
CA ASP A 395 -0.61 -28.85 12.76
C ASP A 395 -2.01 -28.40 12.33
N TRP A 396 -2.74 -27.74 13.24
CA TRP A 396 -4.09 -27.24 12.97
C TRP A 396 -4.11 -26.09 11.94
N LEU A 397 -2.98 -25.40 11.73
CA LEU A 397 -2.87 -24.30 10.76
C LEU A 397 -3.00 -24.80 9.31
N GLU A 398 -2.79 -26.10 9.06
CA GLU A 398 -3.01 -26.71 7.74
C GLU A 398 -4.46 -26.57 7.26
N ALA A 399 -5.44 -26.57 8.18
CA ALA A 399 -6.84 -26.34 7.84
C ALA A 399 -7.09 -24.97 7.20
N PHE A 400 -6.19 -24.01 7.41
CA PHE A 400 -6.25 -22.65 6.85
C PHE A 400 -5.33 -22.49 5.63
N GLY A 401 -4.72 -23.57 5.17
CA GLY A 401 -3.81 -23.58 4.02
C GLY A 401 -2.46 -22.91 4.29
N ALA A 402 -2.00 -22.92 5.55
CA ALA A 402 -0.72 -22.37 5.94
C ALA A 402 0.44 -23.05 5.19
N VAL A 403 1.33 -22.26 4.58
CA VAL A 403 2.62 -22.75 4.07
C VAL A 403 3.78 -22.41 5.00
N ASN A 404 3.62 -21.39 5.83
CA ASN A 404 4.53 -21.05 6.91
C ASN A 404 3.85 -20.16 7.95
N VAL A 405 4.36 -20.21 9.18
CA VAL A 405 4.09 -19.19 10.20
C VAL A 405 5.00 -17.99 9.93
N VAL A 406 4.39 -16.81 9.82
CA VAL A 406 5.07 -15.53 9.57
C VAL A 406 5.52 -14.92 10.89
N ARG A 407 4.64 -14.91 11.89
CA ARG A 407 4.88 -14.27 13.19
C ARG A 407 4.02 -14.91 14.28
N ARG A 408 4.52 -14.87 15.52
CA ARG A 408 3.74 -15.07 16.74
C ARG A 408 3.98 -13.89 17.68
N GLN A 409 2.91 -13.27 18.18
CA GLN A 409 3.02 -12.09 19.02
C GLN A 409 1.91 -12.07 20.08
N GLN A 410 2.27 -11.74 21.32
CA GLN A 410 1.30 -11.61 22.40
C GLN A 410 0.80 -10.17 22.51
N TRP A 411 -0.52 -10.01 22.56
CA TRP A 411 -1.22 -8.73 22.70
C TRP A 411 -2.00 -8.73 24.02
N GLY A 412 -1.47 -7.99 25.00
CA GLY A 412 -2.04 -7.97 26.34
C GLY A 412 -1.95 -9.34 27.04
N PRO A 413 -2.77 -9.57 28.08
CA PRO A 413 -2.64 -10.78 28.90
C PRO A 413 -3.23 -12.05 28.28
N TYR A 414 -4.17 -11.94 27.33
CA TYR A 414 -4.99 -13.09 26.89
C TYR A 414 -4.84 -13.45 25.42
N LEU A 415 -4.51 -12.51 24.54
CA LEU A 415 -4.55 -12.74 23.09
C LEU A 415 -3.14 -13.01 22.57
N THR A 416 -2.96 -14.11 21.87
CA THR A 416 -1.73 -14.40 21.12
C THR A 416 -2.07 -14.53 19.65
N GLU A 417 -1.53 -13.62 18.85
CA GLU A 417 -1.56 -13.68 17.39
C GLU A 417 -0.64 -14.81 16.92
N VAL A 418 -1.17 -15.66 16.03
CA VAL A 418 -0.42 -16.55 15.15
C VAL A 418 -0.72 -16.11 13.72
N ARG A 419 0.25 -15.50 13.05
CA ARG A 419 0.10 -15.06 11.66
C ARG A 419 0.69 -16.09 10.72
N ILE A 420 -0.09 -16.52 9.75
CA ILE A 420 0.30 -17.48 8.72
C ILE A 420 0.24 -16.85 7.33
N ALA A 421 1.02 -17.39 6.41
CA ALA A 421 0.91 -17.08 4.99
C ALA A 421 0.44 -18.31 4.21
N ARG A 422 -0.35 -18.08 3.17
CA ARG A 422 -0.74 -19.08 2.15
C ARG A 422 0.16 -18.98 0.92
N ALA A 423 0.10 -19.99 0.06
CA ALA A 423 0.88 -20.03 -1.19
C ALA A 423 0.61 -18.84 -2.15
N SER A 424 -0.60 -18.27 -2.09
CA SER A 424 -1.07 -17.07 -2.79
C SER A 424 -0.55 -15.74 -2.22
N GLY A 425 0.20 -15.80 -1.12
CA GLY A 425 0.61 -14.64 -0.34
C GLY A 425 -0.52 -14.01 0.47
N LEU A 426 -1.71 -14.62 0.57
CA LEU A 426 -2.71 -14.23 1.57
C LEU A 426 -2.16 -14.48 2.97
N GLU A 427 -2.20 -13.46 3.81
CA GLU A 427 -1.91 -13.58 5.23
C GLU A 427 -3.20 -13.74 6.03
N ILE A 428 -3.15 -14.58 7.05
CA ILE A 428 -4.24 -14.79 8.01
C ILE A 428 -3.66 -14.57 9.39
N GLU A 429 -4.25 -13.65 10.14
CA GLU A 429 -3.97 -13.42 11.55
C GLU A 429 -4.98 -14.22 12.39
N LEU A 430 -4.47 -15.15 13.21
CA LEU A 430 -5.27 -15.95 14.13
C LEU A 430 -5.00 -15.49 15.56
N GLY A 431 -5.91 -14.71 16.13
CA GLY A 431 -5.91 -14.33 17.54
C GLY A 431 -6.44 -15.47 18.41
N VAL A 432 -5.53 -16.25 18.99
CA VAL A 432 -5.87 -17.35 19.90
C VAL A 432 -6.01 -16.80 21.31
N THR A 433 -7.18 -16.98 21.93
CA THR A 433 -7.44 -16.45 23.27
C THR A 433 -8.45 -17.27 24.08
N ALA A 434 -8.44 -17.05 25.40
CA ALA A 434 -9.40 -17.65 26.31
C ALA A 434 -10.74 -16.89 26.29
N THR A 435 -11.82 -17.55 26.71
CA THR A 435 -13.17 -16.95 26.83
C THR A 435 -13.19 -15.69 27.72
N ALA A 436 -12.23 -15.56 28.65
CA ALA A 436 -12.04 -14.36 29.47
C ALA A 436 -11.77 -13.07 28.68
N TRP A 437 -11.29 -13.17 27.43
CA TRP A 437 -11.15 -12.03 26.53
C TRP A 437 -12.51 -11.39 26.19
N ALA A 438 -13.57 -12.20 26.07
CA ALA A 438 -14.93 -11.74 25.84
C ALA A 438 -15.68 -11.40 27.14
N ASN A 439 -14.97 -11.02 28.21
CA ASN A 439 -15.60 -10.64 29.48
C ASN A 439 -16.50 -9.42 29.30
N LEU A 440 -17.72 -9.48 29.84
CA LEU A 440 -18.73 -8.43 29.73
C LEU A 440 -18.69 -7.42 30.89
N ASP A 441 -18.01 -7.75 32.00
CA ASP A 441 -18.01 -6.94 33.24
C ASP A 441 -16.59 -6.47 33.65
N PRO A 442 -16.17 -5.27 33.20
CA PRO A 442 -16.64 -4.58 32.00
C PRO A 442 -15.95 -5.14 30.74
N VAL A 443 -16.56 -4.95 29.57
CA VAL A 443 -15.85 -5.13 28.29
C VAL A 443 -14.67 -4.17 28.25
N ASP A 444 -13.45 -4.71 28.15
CA ASP A 444 -12.25 -3.88 28.10
C ASP A 444 -12.22 -3.04 26.81
N ALA A 445 -11.49 -1.92 26.86
CA ALA A 445 -11.47 -0.96 25.76
C ALA A 445 -10.88 -1.52 24.44
N GLY A 446 -9.95 -2.48 24.53
CA GLY A 446 -9.34 -3.13 23.37
C GLY A 446 -10.35 -4.04 22.68
N THR A 447 -11.00 -4.91 23.45
CA THR A 447 -12.05 -5.81 22.95
C THR A 447 -13.23 -5.02 22.38
N ARG A 448 -13.69 -3.96 23.06
CA ARG A 448 -14.75 -3.08 22.55
C ARG A 448 -14.37 -2.46 21.20
N ARG A 449 -13.10 -2.04 21.04
CA ARG A 449 -12.61 -1.50 19.77
C ARG A 449 -12.67 -2.55 18.65
N VAL A 450 -12.12 -3.74 18.88
CA VAL A 450 -12.14 -4.85 17.90
C VAL A 450 -13.56 -5.16 17.42
N VAL A 451 -14.51 -5.27 18.36
CA VAL A 451 -15.91 -5.59 18.03
C VAL A 451 -16.60 -4.44 17.31
N SER A 452 -16.35 -3.19 17.73
CA SER A 452 -16.93 -2.00 17.13
C SER A 452 -16.35 -1.70 15.74
N ASP A 453 -15.10 -2.10 15.51
CA ASP A 453 -14.41 -2.02 14.22
C ASP A 453 -14.80 -3.18 13.27
N GLY A 454 -15.94 -3.83 13.54
CA GLY A 454 -16.56 -4.85 12.71
C GLY A 454 -16.17 -6.26 13.12
N MET A 455 -17.20 -7.06 13.45
CA MET A 455 -17.06 -8.48 13.73
C MET A 455 -18.17 -9.27 13.02
N ARG A 456 -17.78 -10.34 12.33
CA ARG A 456 -18.68 -11.35 11.74
C ARG A 456 -18.46 -12.67 12.45
N ILE A 457 -19.49 -13.15 13.12
CA ILE A 457 -19.45 -14.44 13.80
C ILE A 457 -19.41 -15.56 12.75
N LEU A 458 -18.45 -16.47 12.89
CA LEU A 458 -18.30 -17.64 12.01
C LEU A 458 -18.81 -18.92 12.71
N HIS A 459 -18.52 -19.05 14.01
CA HIS A 459 -18.94 -20.16 14.86
C HIS A 459 -19.14 -19.63 16.28
N ASP A 460 -20.27 -19.90 16.93
CA ASP A 460 -20.55 -19.39 18.29
C ASP A 460 -21.55 -20.31 19.03
N PRO A 461 -21.13 -21.55 19.38
CA PRO A 461 -22.02 -22.56 19.95
C PRO A 461 -22.61 -22.15 21.30
N ASP A 462 -21.95 -21.22 22.01
CA ASP A 462 -22.35 -20.76 23.33
C ASP A 462 -22.99 -19.37 23.34
N GLY A 463 -22.99 -18.66 22.21
CA GLY A 463 -23.47 -17.27 22.13
C GLY A 463 -22.54 -16.22 22.75
N ILE A 464 -21.27 -16.55 23.01
CA ILE A 464 -20.31 -15.64 23.66
C ILE A 464 -20.07 -14.40 22.79
N PHE A 465 -19.87 -14.60 21.47
CA PHE A 465 -19.65 -13.47 20.58
C PHE A 465 -20.94 -12.66 20.36
N ALA A 466 -22.09 -13.32 20.28
CA ALA A 466 -23.38 -12.64 20.18
C ALA A 466 -23.66 -11.75 21.41
N ASP A 467 -23.34 -12.23 22.62
CA ASP A 467 -23.47 -11.47 23.86
C ASP A 467 -22.50 -10.29 23.88
N LEU A 468 -21.26 -10.51 23.45
CA LEU A 468 -20.24 -9.47 23.35
C LEU A 468 -20.63 -8.35 22.37
N GLN A 469 -21.20 -8.69 21.20
CA GLN A 469 -21.71 -7.68 20.25
C GLN A 469 -22.79 -6.81 20.88
N ARG A 470 -23.75 -7.43 21.59
CA ARG A 470 -24.83 -6.69 22.28
C ARG A 470 -24.28 -5.76 23.35
N ALA A 471 -23.32 -6.22 24.16
CA ALA A 471 -22.68 -5.39 25.18
C ALA A 471 -21.87 -4.21 24.60
N CYS A 472 -21.28 -4.39 23.41
CA CYS A 472 -20.55 -3.33 22.70
C CYS A 472 -21.47 -2.30 22.04
N ALA A 473 -22.60 -2.74 21.46
CA ALA A 473 -23.57 -1.86 20.78
C ALA A 473 -24.32 -0.89 21.72
N GLY A 474 -24.40 -1.21 23.02
CA GLY A 474 -25.14 -0.41 23.99
C GLY A 474 -26.66 -0.65 23.94
N PRO A 475 -27.44 -0.03 24.86
CA PRO A 475 -28.85 -0.37 25.10
C PRO A 475 -29.87 0.03 24.00
N GLU A 476 -29.43 0.47 22.82
CA GLU A 476 -30.34 0.92 21.74
C GLU A 476 -30.52 -0.10 20.59
N ALA A 477 -29.90 -1.28 20.65
CA ALA A 477 -29.97 -2.28 19.56
C ALA A 477 -31.19 -3.24 19.60
N ASP A 478 -32.05 -3.15 20.62
CA ASP A 478 -33.28 -3.95 20.75
C ASP A 478 -34.53 -3.11 20.39
N ILE A 479 -34.71 -2.73 19.11
CA ILE A 479 -36.01 -2.29 18.55
C ILE A 479 -36.23 -2.87 17.16
#